data_AF-V5JG48-F1
#
_entry.id   AF-V5JG48-F1
#
_cell.length_a   1.000
_cell.length_b   1.000
_cell.length_c   1.000
_cell.angle_alpha   90.00
_cell.angle_beta   90.00
_cell.angle_gamma   90.00
#
_symmetry.space_group_name_H-M   'P 1'
#
loop_
_entity.id
_entity.type
_entity.pdbx_description
1 polymer ?
#
loop_
_entity_poly.entity_id
_entity_poly.type
_entity_poly.pdbx_seq_one_letter_code
_entity_poly.pdbx_strand_id
1 'polypeptide(L)'
;MINFSFLSLTFLFLVSQNILLLNEEILILFCFITFCLLTFNRLSESVSLDFSDRSTKIQQTFIESLNQVEQALFVNSKTQQKFKNLALDFKTLKNHFVSLNGAIHNKLVVFLIKNSQTIYLSKLMFTQRLEQQTVKLLALLLSKKLHRIVLLRQFYVQKLKFANFECFYKISLREYFETI
;
A
#
# COMPACT_ATOMS: atom_id res chain seq x y z
N MET A 1 -50.57 27.06 63.42
CA MET A 1 -51.95 27.16 63.96
C MET A 1 -52.35 28.61 63.99
N ILE A 2 -53.20 29.04 63.07
CA ILE A 2 -53.80 30.37 63.15
C ILE A 2 -54.71 30.35 64.38
N ASN A 3 -54.48 31.24 65.33
CA ASN A 3 -55.24 31.27 66.56
C ASN A 3 -56.63 31.84 66.24
N PHE A 4 -57.59 30.95 65.96
CA PHE A 4 -58.94 31.32 65.52
C PHE A 4 -59.62 32.35 66.44
N SER A 5 -59.32 32.29 67.75
CA SER A 5 -59.82 33.26 68.72
C SER A 5 -59.26 34.68 68.51
N PHE A 6 -57.99 34.82 68.10
CA PHE A 6 -57.40 36.12 67.79
C PHE A 6 -57.95 36.69 66.48
N LEU A 7 -58.20 35.81 65.50
CA LEU A 7 -58.78 36.19 64.21
C LEU A 7 -60.25 36.64 64.34
N SER A 8 -61.03 35.98 65.21
CA SER A 8 -62.42 36.41 65.47
C SER A 8 -62.48 37.72 66.25
N LEU A 9 -61.59 37.94 67.22
CA LEU A 9 -61.50 39.18 68.00
C LEU A 9 -61.12 40.38 67.12
N THR A 10 -60.13 40.21 66.24
CA THR A 10 -59.71 41.26 65.29
C THR A 10 -60.79 41.56 64.27
N PHE A 11 -61.51 40.55 63.78
CA PHE A 11 -62.67 40.74 62.90
C PHE A 11 -63.81 41.50 63.59
N LEU A 12 -64.18 41.12 64.82
CA LEU A 12 -65.19 41.83 65.62
C LEU A 12 -64.77 43.28 65.90
N PHE A 13 -63.49 43.52 66.18
CA PHE A 13 -62.96 44.88 66.37
C PHE A 13 -63.07 45.72 65.09
N LEU A 14 -62.73 45.17 63.92
CA LEU A 14 -62.82 45.83 62.62
C LEU A 14 -64.26 46.19 62.22
N VAL A 15 -65.21 45.32 62.54
CA VAL A 15 -66.65 45.57 62.33
C VAL A 15 -67.17 46.63 63.31
N SER A 16 -66.79 46.54 64.59
CA SER A 16 -67.19 47.49 65.65
C SER A 16 -66.72 48.93 65.37
N GLN A 17 -65.53 49.08 64.80
CA GLN A 17 -64.98 50.39 64.40
C GLN A 17 -65.55 50.92 63.06
N ASN A 18 -66.53 50.24 62.45
CA ASN A 18 -67.08 50.54 61.11
C ASN A 18 -66.04 50.65 59.98
N ILE A 19 -64.81 50.17 60.19
CA ILE A 19 -63.75 50.11 59.18
C ILE A 19 -64.14 49.11 58.09
N LEU A 20 -64.82 48.04 58.49
CA LEU A 20 -65.25 46.94 57.64
C LEU A 20 -66.79 46.88 57.63
N LEU A 21 -67.39 47.55 56.67
CA LEU A 21 -68.84 47.58 56.48
C LEU A 21 -69.26 46.29 55.76
N LEU A 22 -69.94 45.38 56.45
CA LEU A 22 -70.32 44.07 55.93
C LEU A 22 -71.30 44.22 54.75
N ASN A 23 -70.76 44.34 53.54
CA ASN A 23 -71.51 44.52 52.30
C ASN A 23 -71.29 43.33 51.35
N GLU A 24 -72.16 43.18 50.36
CA GLU A 24 -72.09 42.12 49.33
C GLU A 24 -70.71 42.10 48.62
N GLU A 25 -70.15 43.27 48.34
CA GLU A 25 -68.84 43.42 47.71
C GLU A 25 -67.68 42.84 48.54
N ILE A 26 -67.74 42.95 49.88
CA ILE A 26 -66.71 42.41 50.78
C ILE A 26 -66.83 40.89 50.87
N LEU A 27 -68.06 40.35 50.82
CA LEU A 27 -68.28 38.91 50.75
C LEU A 27 -67.71 38.33 49.44
N ILE A 28 -67.91 39.02 48.32
CA ILE A 28 -67.32 38.66 47.01
C ILE A 28 -65.80 38.71 47.09
N LEU A 29 -65.22 39.75 47.70
CA LEU A 29 -63.77 39.86 47.88
C LEU A 29 -63.20 38.70 48.70
N PHE A 30 -63.86 38.31 49.80
CA PHE A 30 -63.44 37.17 50.62
C PHE A 30 -63.53 35.84 49.85
N CYS A 31 -64.61 35.64 49.08
CA CYS A 31 -64.76 34.49 48.19
C CYS A 31 -63.64 34.44 47.12
N PHE A 32 -63.29 35.59 46.54
CA PHE A 32 -62.20 35.70 45.59
C PHE A 32 -60.84 35.37 46.20
N ILE A 33 -60.53 35.89 47.40
CA ILE A 33 -59.28 35.59 48.10
C ILE A 33 -59.17 34.10 48.42
N THR A 34 -60.24 33.49 48.91
CA THR A 34 -60.27 32.05 49.21
C THR A 34 -60.14 31.21 47.94
N PHE A 35 -60.79 31.60 46.85
CA PHE A 35 -60.62 30.97 45.53
C PHE A 35 -59.18 31.10 45.01
N CYS A 36 -58.54 32.26 45.13
CA CYS A 36 -57.16 32.47 44.74
C CYS A 36 -56.19 31.60 45.56
N LEU A 37 -56.39 31.50 46.88
CA LEU A 37 -55.57 30.64 47.74
C LEU A 37 -55.73 29.16 47.40
N LEU A 38 -56.96 28.69 47.20
CA LEU A 38 -57.23 27.30 46.82
C LEU A 38 -56.66 26.98 45.44
N THR A 39 -56.84 27.88 44.48
CA THR A 39 -56.29 27.74 43.13
C THR A 39 -54.77 27.74 43.17
N PHE A 40 -54.15 28.67 43.90
CA PHE A 40 -52.70 28.75 44.03
C PHE A 40 -52.10 27.48 44.63
N ASN A 41 -52.65 26.99 45.74
CA ASN A 41 -52.16 25.76 46.39
C ASN A 41 -52.28 24.54 45.47
N ARG A 42 -53.36 24.45 44.69
CA ARG A 42 -53.56 23.33 43.76
C ARG A 42 -52.69 23.44 42.51
N LEU A 43 -52.51 24.65 41.96
CA LEU A 43 -51.65 24.87 40.80
C LEU A 43 -50.17 24.75 41.15
N SER A 44 -49.75 25.22 42.33
CA SER A 44 -48.33 25.24 42.71
C SER A 44 -47.73 23.85 42.72
N GLU A 45 -48.47 22.86 43.22
CA GLU A 45 -48.04 21.46 43.21
C GLU A 45 -47.89 20.94 41.77
N SER A 46 -48.91 21.12 40.94
CA SER A 46 -48.89 20.69 39.53
C SER A 46 -47.77 21.34 38.73
N VAL A 47 -47.52 22.63 38.95
CA VAL A 47 -46.46 23.39 38.26
C VAL A 47 -45.09 22.92 38.73
N SER A 48 -44.92 22.67 40.03
CA SER A 48 -43.66 22.16 40.59
C SER A 48 -43.30 20.78 40.05
N LEU A 49 -44.29 19.90 39.90
CA LEU A 49 -44.12 18.57 39.32
C LEU A 49 -43.74 18.65 37.84
N ASP A 50 -44.42 19.47 37.03
CA ASP A 50 -44.07 19.64 35.61
C ASP A 50 -42.65 20.20 35.44
N PHE A 51 -42.23 21.16 36.28
CA PHE A 51 -40.85 21.65 36.25
C PHE A 51 -39.83 20.59 36.64
N SER A 52 -40.12 19.76 37.65
CA SER A 52 -39.25 18.65 38.04
C SER A 52 -39.13 17.61 36.92
N ASP A 53 -40.25 17.23 36.29
CA ASP A 53 -40.27 16.28 35.18
C ASP A 53 -39.54 16.81 33.95
N ARG A 54 -39.67 18.11 33.64
CA ARG A 54 -38.90 18.73 32.57
C ARG A 54 -37.41 18.79 32.88
N SER A 55 -37.05 19.14 34.11
CA SER A 55 -35.65 19.20 34.53
C SER A 55 -34.97 17.84 34.41
N THR A 56 -35.63 16.78 34.89
CA THR A 56 -35.11 15.41 34.80
C THR A 56 -34.97 14.93 33.35
N LYS A 57 -35.97 15.21 32.50
CA LYS A 57 -35.89 14.92 31.06
C LYS A 57 -34.72 15.63 30.40
N ILE A 58 -34.55 16.93 30.64
CA ILE A 58 -33.44 17.72 30.08
C ILE A 58 -32.10 17.12 30.53
N GLN A 59 -31.95 16.83 31.82
CA GLN A 59 -30.74 16.21 32.37
C GLN A 59 -30.44 14.88 31.69
N GLN A 60 -31.44 14.02 31.53
CA GLN A 60 -31.27 12.73 30.89
C GLN A 60 -30.87 12.85 29.42
N THR A 61 -31.53 13.73 28.65
CA THR A 61 -31.16 14.00 27.26
C THR A 61 -29.73 14.54 27.16
N PHE A 62 -29.31 15.38 28.10
CA PHE A 62 -27.95 15.91 28.13
C PHE A 62 -26.92 14.80 28.36
N ILE A 63 -27.16 13.92 29.34
CA ILE A 63 -26.30 12.77 29.63
C ILE A 63 -26.21 11.85 28.41
N GLU A 64 -27.34 11.53 27.79
CA GLU A 64 -27.37 10.68 26.60
C GLU A 64 -26.59 11.30 25.43
N SER A 65 -26.73 12.62 25.21
CA SER A 65 -25.97 13.32 24.17
C SER A 65 -24.45 13.29 24.43
N LEU A 66 -24.03 13.48 25.69
CA LEU A 66 -22.62 13.45 26.07
C LEU A 66 -22.04 12.05 25.88
N ASN A 67 -22.77 11.02 26.28
CA ASN A 67 -22.35 9.62 26.08
C ASN A 67 -22.20 9.28 24.59
N GLN A 68 -23.10 9.77 23.73
CA GLN A 68 -22.98 9.59 22.28
C GLN A 68 -21.75 10.29 21.71
N VAL A 69 -21.48 11.53 22.15
CA VAL A 69 -20.29 12.28 21.73
C VAL A 69 -19.00 11.57 22.17
N GLU A 70 -18.95 11.08 23.41
CA GLU A 70 -17.81 10.32 23.93
C GLU A 70 -17.56 9.06 23.10
N GLN A 71 -18.60 8.28 22.82
CA GLN A 71 -18.49 7.08 21.98
C GLN A 71 -18.02 7.42 20.56
N ALA A 72 -18.56 8.47 19.96
CA ALA A 72 -18.14 8.92 18.63
C ALA A 72 -16.66 9.32 18.61
N LEU A 73 -16.19 10.05 19.63
CA LEU A 73 -14.79 10.43 19.76
C LEU A 73 -13.88 9.21 19.95
N PHE A 74 -14.29 8.25 20.78
CA PHE A 74 -13.54 7.01 20.99
C PHE A 74 -13.40 6.20 19.69
N VAL A 75 -14.50 6.01 18.96
CA VAL A 75 -14.51 5.30 17.67
C VAL A 75 -13.64 6.03 16.64
N ASN A 76 -13.74 7.35 16.56
CA ASN A 76 -12.96 8.15 15.62
C ASN A 76 -11.46 8.07 15.93
N SER A 77 -11.08 8.19 17.20
CA SER A 77 -9.69 8.04 17.65
C SER A 77 -9.11 6.67 17.30
N LYS A 78 -9.84 5.59 17.60
CA LYS A 78 -9.44 4.22 17.25
C LYS A 78 -9.29 4.04 15.74
N THR A 79 -10.19 4.63 14.97
CA THR A 79 -10.15 4.58 13.50
C THR A 79 -8.93 5.33 12.96
N GLN A 80 -8.64 6.52 13.49
CA GLN A 80 -7.45 7.29 13.12
C GLN A 80 -6.16 6.55 13.44
N GLN A 81 -6.09 5.85 14.58
CA GLN A 81 -4.95 5.00 14.92
C GLN A 81 -4.77 3.85 13.93
N LYS A 82 -5.86 3.18 13.53
CA LYS A 82 -5.83 2.14 12.48
C LYS A 82 -5.30 2.68 11.16
N PHE A 83 -5.73 3.87 10.74
CA PHE A 83 -5.23 4.51 9.52
C PHE A 83 -3.74 4.83 9.60
N LYS A 84 -3.24 5.30 10.75
CA LYS A 84 -1.80 5.51 10.97
C LYS A 84 -1.01 4.20 10.83
N ASN A 85 -1.50 3.12 11.44
CA ASN A 85 -0.85 1.80 11.33
C ASN A 85 -0.86 1.31 9.88
N LEU A 86 -1.98 1.43 9.17
CA LEU A 86 -2.10 1.06 7.76
C LEU A 86 -1.09 1.82 6.90
N ALA A 87 -0.88 3.12 7.15
CA ALA A 87 0.13 3.90 6.45
C ALA A 87 1.56 3.40 6.71
N LEU A 88 1.87 2.95 7.93
CA LEU A 88 3.15 2.31 8.26
C LEU A 88 3.31 0.96 7.57
N ASP A 89 2.25 0.16 7.52
CA ASP A 89 2.24 -1.14 6.83
C ASP A 89 2.50 -0.95 5.32
N PHE A 90 1.84 0.03 4.69
CA PHE A 90 2.10 0.36 3.28
C PHE A 90 3.53 0.83 3.03
N LYS A 91 4.11 1.63 3.95
CA LYS A 91 5.51 2.04 3.86
C LYS A 91 6.45 0.84 3.94
N THR A 92 6.15 -0.10 4.83
CA THR A 92 6.92 -1.34 4.99
C THR A 92 6.80 -2.22 3.74
N LEU A 93 5.59 -2.37 3.20
CA LEU A 93 5.34 -3.10 1.96
C LEU A 93 6.10 -2.51 0.78
N LYS A 94 6.10 -1.18 0.63
CA LYS A 94 6.90 -0.48 -0.39
C LYS A 94 8.38 -0.84 -0.27
N ASN A 95 8.94 -0.82 0.94
CA ASN A 95 10.35 -1.17 1.16
C ASN A 95 10.66 -2.62 0.77
N HIS A 96 9.77 -3.56 1.12
CA HIS A 96 9.90 -4.95 0.67
C HIS A 96 9.87 -5.09 -0.85
N PHE A 97 8.96 -4.37 -1.51
CA PHE A 97 8.83 -4.41 -2.96
C PHE A 97 10.08 -3.86 -3.66
N VAL A 98 10.64 -2.75 -3.16
CA VAL A 98 11.89 -2.17 -3.67
C VAL A 98 13.06 -3.15 -3.47
N SER A 99 13.17 -3.76 -2.28
CA SER A 99 14.22 -4.74 -2.00
C SER A 99 14.12 -5.97 -2.90
N LEU A 100 12.91 -6.52 -3.06
CA LEU A 100 12.65 -7.67 -3.93
C LEU A 100 12.98 -7.34 -5.39
N ASN A 101 12.52 -6.20 -5.90
CA ASN A 101 12.83 -5.77 -7.26
C ASN A 101 14.32 -5.58 -7.48
N GLY A 102 15.04 -4.99 -6.51
CA GLY A 102 16.49 -4.89 -6.56
C GLY A 102 17.17 -6.26 -6.62
N ALA A 103 16.74 -7.21 -5.79
CA ALA A 103 17.27 -8.57 -5.78
C ALA A 103 17.00 -9.31 -7.09
N ILE A 104 15.78 -9.19 -7.63
CA ILE A 104 15.41 -9.78 -8.92
C ILE A 104 16.25 -9.17 -10.05
N HIS A 105 16.35 -7.84 -10.10
CA HIS A 105 17.12 -7.15 -11.12
C HIS A 105 18.59 -7.61 -11.12
N ASN A 106 19.23 -7.64 -9.94
CA ASN A 106 20.61 -8.09 -9.80
C ASN A 106 20.79 -9.54 -10.25
N LYS A 107 19.90 -10.45 -9.83
CA LYS A 107 19.96 -11.87 -10.25
C LYS A 107 19.72 -12.03 -11.75
N LEU A 108 18.79 -11.26 -12.32
CA LEU A 108 18.45 -11.32 -13.74
C LEU A 108 19.63 -10.85 -14.61
N VAL A 109 20.29 -9.75 -14.24
CA VAL A 109 21.49 -9.26 -14.92
C VAL A 109 22.60 -10.30 -14.89
N VAL A 110 22.89 -10.88 -13.72
CA VAL A 110 23.90 -11.95 -13.59
C VAL A 110 23.55 -13.16 -14.45
N PHE A 111 22.29 -13.58 -14.46
CA PHE A 111 21.82 -14.68 -15.30
C PHE A 111 22.01 -14.39 -16.79
N LEU A 112 21.65 -13.19 -17.26
CA LEU A 112 21.81 -12.78 -18.66
C LEU A 112 23.29 -12.76 -19.08
N ILE A 113 24.17 -12.20 -18.24
CA ILE A 113 25.62 -12.19 -18.51
C ILE A 113 26.13 -13.63 -18.60
N LYS A 114 25.82 -14.49 -17.62
CA LYS A 114 26.27 -15.88 -17.62
C LYS A 114 25.76 -16.65 -18.84
N ASN A 115 24.49 -16.46 -19.21
CA ASN A 115 23.90 -17.12 -20.37
C ASN A 115 24.51 -16.62 -21.70
N SER A 116 24.78 -15.32 -21.82
CA SER A 116 25.47 -14.79 -22.99
C SER A 116 26.89 -15.34 -23.10
N GLN A 117 27.63 -15.42 -22.00
CA GLN A 117 28.99 -15.98 -21.96
C GLN A 117 29.02 -17.44 -22.40
N THR A 118 28.10 -18.28 -21.92
CA THR A 118 28.04 -19.69 -22.34
C THR A 118 27.72 -19.84 -23.83
N ILE A 119 26.79 -19.04 -24.36
CA ILE A 119 26.47 -19.01 -25.79
C ILE A 119 27.70 -18.56 -26.62
N TYR A 120 28.39 -17.49 -26.21
CA TYR A 120 29.59 -17.04 -26.92
C TYR A 120 30.72 -18.06 -26.87
N LEU A 121 30.96 -18.69 -25.72
CA LEU A 121 32.03 -19.68 -25.54
C LEU A 121 31.76 -20.92 -26.40
N SER A 122 30.52 -21.41 -26.43
CA SER A 122 30.14 -22.53 -27.30
C SER A 122 30.30 -22.20 -28.80
N LYS A 123 29.91 -20.99 -29.23
CA LYS A 123 30.13 -20.54 -30.61
C LYS A 123 31.62 -20.44 -30.95
N LEU A 124 32.43 -19.88 -30.06
CA LEU A 124 33.89 -19.77 -30.23
C LEU A 124 34.53 -21.16 -30.40
N MET A 125 34.19 -22.11 -29.51
CA MET A 125 34.68 -23.49 -29.56
C MET A 125 34.28 -24.19 -30.87
N PHE A 126 33.06 -23.94 -31.36
CA PHE A 126 32.62 -24.46 -32.65
C PHE A 126 33.42 -23.87 -33.81
N THR A 127 33.62 -22.55 -33.83
CA THR A 127 34.43 -21.87 -34.86
C THR A 127 35.86 -22.39 -34.86
N GLN A 128 36.48 -22.55 -33.69
CA GLN A 128 37.84 -23.09 -33.56
C GLN A 128 37.95 -24.53 -34.09
N ARG A 129 36.95 -25.37 -33.82
CA ARG A 129 36.88 -26.73 -34.37
C ARG A 129 36.74 -26.72 -35.89
N LEU A 130 35.88 -25.86 -36.43
CA LEU A 130 35.75 -25.68 -37.88
C LEU A 130 37.07 -25.25 -38.51
N GLU A 131 37.74 -24.26 -37.94
CA GLU A 131 39.03 -23.76 -38.40
C GLU A 131 40.06 -24.91 -38.47
N GLN A 132 40.21 -25.68 -37.40
CA GLN A 132 41.12 -26.84 -37.38
C GLN A 132 40.79 -27.87 -38.48
N GLN A 133 39.51 -28.16 -38.72
CA GLN A 133 39.11 -29.10 -39.77
C GLN A 133 39.36 -28.53 -41.17
N THR A 134 39.12 -27.24 -41.38
CA THR A 134 39.40 -26.58 -42.66
C THR A 134 40.89 -26.56 -42.96
N VAL A 135 41.75 -26.31 -41.97
CA VAL A 135 43.21 -26.38 -42.12
C VAL A 135 43.65 -27.79 -42.51
N LYS A 136 43.12 -28.82 -41.85
CA LYS A 136 43.40 -30.23 -42.22
C LYS A 136 42.96 -30.55 -43.64
N LEU A 137 41.77 -30.11 -44.04
CA LEU A 137 41.26 -30.31 -45.39
C LEU A 137 42.13 -29.60 -46.44
N LEU A 138 42.52 -28.36 -46.18
CA LEU A 138 43.43 -27.58 -47.02
C LEU A 138 44.78 -28.28 -47.18
N ALA A 139 45.39 -28.74 -46.09
CA ALA A 139 46.65 -29.48 -46.12
C ALA A 139 46.54 -30.77 -46.94
N LEU A 140 45.44 -31.51 -46.78
CA LEU A 140 45.18 -32.74 -47.55
C LEU A 140 45.00 -32.46 -49.05
N LEU A 141 44.27 -31.40 -49.40
CA LEU A 141 44.08 -30.97 -50.79
C LEU A 141 45.39 -30.52 -51.44
N LEU A 142 46.20 -29.75 -50.71
CA LEU A 142 47.53 -29.33 -51.16
C LEU A 142 48.44 -30.54 -51.38
N SER A 143 48.49 -31.47 -50.42
CA SER A 143 49.27 -32.71 -50.53
C SER A 143 48.84 -33.54 -51.75
N LYS A 144 47.54 -33.74 -51.97
CA LYS A 144 47.03 -34.45 -53.16
C LYS A 144 47.41 -33.76 -54.46
N LYS A 145 47.29 -32.42 -54.54
CA LYS A 145 47.68 -31.67 -55.74
C LYS A 145 49.18 -31.79 -56.01
N LEU A 146 50.01 -31.63 -54.99
CA LEU A 146 51.46 -31.80 -55.10
C LEU A 146 51.82 -33.22 -55.55
N HIS A 147 51.23 -34.25 -54.95
CA HIS A 147 51.45 -35.62 -55.35
C HIS A 147 51.10 -35.87 -56.82
N ARG A 148 49.97 -35.33 -57.30
CA ARG A 148 49.59 -35.43 -58.72
C ARG A 148 50.58 -34.73 -59.65
N ILE A 149 51.08 -33.56 -59.27
CA ILE A 149 52.12 -32.84 -60.03
C ILE A 149 53.41 -33.68 -60.10
N VAL A 150 53.82 -34.29 -58.98
CA VAL A 150 54.99 -35.16 -58.93
C VAL A 150 54.82 -36.37 -59.84
N LEU A 151 53.68 -37.07 -59.78
CA LEU A 151 53.38 -38.21 -60.65
C LEU A 151 53.39 -37.82 -62.14
N LEU A 152 52.78 -36.68 -62.49
CA LEU A 152 52.79 -36.17 -63.87
C LEU A 152 54.22 -35.87 -64.32
N ARG A 153 55.01 -35.17 -63.50
CA ARG A 153 56.42 -34.89 -63.78
C ARG A 153 57.20 -36.19 -64.01
N GLN A 154 57.02 -37.19 -63.15
CA GLN A 154 57.66 -38.50 -63.31
C GLN A 154 57.24 -39.19 -64.62
N PHE A 155 55.95 -39.16 -64.97
CA PHE A 155 55.44 -39.73 -66.21
C PHE A 155 56.04 -39.05 -67.45
N TYR A 156 56.11 -37.71 -67.48
CA TYR A 156 56.70 -36.96 -68.59
C TYR A 156 58.20 -37.18 -68.74
N VAL A 157 58.92 -37.35 -67.63
CA VAL A 157 60.37 -37.66 -67.63
C VAL A 157 60.62 -39.10 -68.07
N GLN A 158 59.95 -40.09 -67.44
CA GLN A 158 60.30 -41.51 -67.60
C GLN A 158 59.65 -42.18 -68.80
N LYS A 159 58.38 -41.87 -69.11
CA LYS A 159 57.64 -42.56 -70.19
C LYS A 159 57.64 -41.79 -71.50
N LEU A 160 57.51 -40.46 -71.46
CA LEU A 160 57.43 -39.63 -72.68
C LEU A 160 58.77 -38.98 -73.07
N LYS A 161 59.78 -38.97 -72.17
CA LYS A 161 61.13 -38.40 -72.40
C LYS A 161 61.11 -36.99 -73.00
N PHE A 162 60.26 -36.12 -72.45
CA PHE A 162 60.15 -34.75 -72.95
C PHE A 162 61.44 -33.98 -72.60
N ALA A 163 62.13 -33.44 -73.61
CA ALA A 163 63.50 -32.91 -73.50
C ALA A 163 63.67 -31.88 -72.36
N ASN A 164 62.71 -30.97 -72.21
CA ASN A 164 62.76 -29.92 -71.17
C ASN A 164 62.71 -30.53 -69.76
N PHE A 165 61.85 -31.53 -69.53
CA PHE A 165 61.68 -32.15 -68.21
C PHE A 165 62.86 -33.05 -67.83
N GLU A 166 63.47 -33.75 -68.79
CA GLU A 166 64.70 -34.51 -68.57
C GLU A 166 65.88 -33.59 -68.23
N CYS A 167 66.01 -32.45 -68.91
CA CYS A 167 67.05 -31.46 -68.62
C CYS A 167 66.92 -30.96 -67.18
N PHE A 168 65.73 -30.51 -66.78
CA PHE A 168 65.47 -30.10 -65.40
C PHE A 168 65.71 -31.21 -64.38
N TYR A 169 65.37 -32.47 -64.70
CA TYR A 169 65.64 -33.60 -63.82
C TYR A 169 67.15 -33.82 -63.61
N LYS A 170 67.95 -33.80 -64.68
CA LYS A 170 69.42 -33.92 -64.63
C LYS A 170 70.07 -32.79 -63.85
N ILE A 171 69.61 -31.54 -64.04
CA ILE A 171 70.07 -30.38 -63.26
C ILE A 171 69.75 -30.58 -61.78
N SER A 172 68.50 -30.93 -61.45
CA SER A 172 68.10 -31.13 -60.05
C SER A 172 68.83 -32.29 -59.36
N LEU A 173 69.12 -33.37 -60.08
CA LEU A 173 69.93 -34.47 -59.55
C LEU A 173 71.36 -34.03 -59.26
N ARG A 174 71.95 -33.24 -60.16
CA ARG A 174 73.29 -32.71 -59.98
C ARG A 174 73.37 -31.80 -58.75
N GLU A 175 72.42 -30.87 -58.61
CA GLU A 175 72.34 -30.01 -57.42
C GLU A 175 72.20 -30.83 -56.13
N TYR A 176 71.36 -31.88 -56.14
CA TYR A 176 71.20 -32.76 -54.98
C TYR A 176 72.49 -33.48 -54.59
N PHE A 177 73.24 -34.00 -55.58
CA PHE A 177 74.54 -34.63 -55.34
C PHE A 177 75.64 -33.64 -54.93
N GLU A 178 75.53 -32.36 -55.29
CA GLU A 178 76.45 -31.31 -54.83
C GLU A 178 76.13 -30.82 -53.40
N THR A 179 74.90 -31.04 -52.92
CA THR A 179 74.47 -30.67 -51.54
C THR A 179 74.63 -31.77 -50.49
N ILE A 180 74.93 -33.01 -50.87
CA ILE A 180 75.27 -34.13 -49.98
C ILE A 180 76.80 -34.25 -49.91
#